data_AF-A0A060BXH7-F1
#
_entry.id   AF-A0A060BXH7-F1
#
_cell.length_a   1.000
_cell.length_b   1.000
_cell.length_c   1.000
_cell.angle_alpha   90.00
_cell.angle_beta   90.00
_cell.angle_gamma   90.00
#
_symmetry.space_group_name_H-M   'P 1'
#
loop_
_entity.id
_entity.type
_entity.pdbx_description
1 polymer ?
#
loop_
_entity_poly.entity_id
_entity_poly.type
_entity_poly.pdbx_seq_one_letter_code
_entity_poly.pdbx_strand_id
1 'polypeptide(L)' 'ALGAEVSAFCYPYGDESRAVRDMVREAGYTNATTTQRGLVRPTDDPYGLPRVTVSRSTHLLRFLQKCLTRLEERKREQAS' A
#
# COMPACT_ATOMS: atom_id res chain seq x y z
N ALA A 1 -4.69 24.25 9.27
CA ALA A 1 -4.14 22.87 9.36
C ALA A 1 -4.94 22.09 10.39
N LEU A 2 -5.15 20.78 10.23
CA LEU A 2 -5.97 19.94 11.13
C LEU A 2 -5.29 19.61 12.48
N GLY A 3 -4.16 20.25 12.81
CA GLY A 3 -3.47 20.11 14.10
C GLY A 3 -2.70 18.79 14.31
N ALA A 4 -2.80 17.83 13.39
CA ALA A 4 -2.08 16.57 13.42
C ALA A 4 -0.98 16.51 12.36
N GLU A 5 0.12 15.83 12.68
CA GLU A 5 1.20 15.55 11.74
C GLU A 5 0.73 14.59 10.63
N VAL A 6 1.12 14.89 9.39
CA VAL A 6 0.88 14.00 8.25
C VAL A 6 2.10 13.10 8.10
N SER A 7 2.03 11.90 8.68
CA SER A 7 3.16 10.97 8.75
C SER A 7 3.21 9.93 7.62
N ALA A 8 2.20 9.88 6.74
CA ALA A 8 2.07 8.89 5.68
C ALA A 8 1.94 9.53 4.30
N PHE A 9 2.58 8.95 3.29
CA PHE A 9 2.53 9.37 1.90
C PHE A 9 1.82 8.34 1.01
N CYS A 10 1.18 8.78 -0.07
CA CYS A 10 0.61 7.88 -1.09
C CYS A 10 1.08 8.31 -2.47
N TYR A 11 1.79 7.42 -3.17
CA TYR A 11 2.28 7.70 -4.52
C TYR A 11 1.10 7.86 -5.49
N PRO A 12 0.99 8.99 -6.21
CA PRO A 12 -0.02 9.16 -7.25
C PRO A 12 0.13 8.05 -8.29
N TYR A 13 -0.97 7.33 -8.57
CA TYR A 13 -0.99 6.17 -9.47
C TYR A 13 -0.02 5.02 -9.09
N GLY A 14 0.63 5.11 -7.92
CA GLY A 14 1.67 4.17 -7.48
C GLY A 14 3.00 4.36 -8.18
N ASP A 15 3.21 5.49 -8.85
CA ASP A 15 4.46 5.80 -9.52
C ASP A 15 5.55 6.08 -8.48
N GLU A 16 6.46 5.12 -8.37
CA GLU A 16 7.52 5.13 -7.37
C GLU A 16 8.82 4.67 -8.03
N SER A 17 9.91 5.24 -7.54
CA SER A 17 11.26 4.80 -7.83
C SER A 17 12.08 4.95 -6.56
N ARG A 18 13.28 4.36 -6.54
CA ARG A 18 14.20 4.54 -5.41
C ARG A 18 14.44 6.01 -5.07
N ALA A 19 14.67 6.87 -6.08
CA ALA A 19 14.87 8.30 -5.87
C ALA A 19 13.63 8.98 -5.25
N VAL A 20 12.43 8.61 -5.70
CA VAL A 20 11.17 9.16 -5.18
C VAL A 20 10.89 8.66 -3.76
N ARG A 21 11.25 7.42 -3.42
CA ARG A 21 11.19 6.91 -2.03
C ARG A 21 12.16 7.65 -1.11
N ASP A 22 13.36 7.93 -1.58
CA ASP A 22 14.36 8.69 -0.80
C ASP A 22 13.88 10.13 -0.54
N MET A 23 13.29 10.80 -1.55
CA MET A 23 12.65 12.12 -1.35
C MET A 23 11.52 12.09 -0.31
N VAL A 24 10.69 11.05 -0.30
CA VAL A 24 9.61 10.90 0.69
C VAL A 24 10.17 10.71 2.10
N ARG A 25 11.27 9.96 2.24
CA ARG A 25 11.97 9.80 3.53
C ARG A 25 12.56 11.13 4.00
N GLU A 26 13.23 11.86 3.12
CA GLU A 26 13.82 13.17 3.43
C GLU A 26 12.77 14.23 3.79
N ALA A 27 11.56 14.11 3.24
CA ALA A 27 10.43 14.97 3.58
C ALA A 27 9.83 14.70 4.98
N GLY A 28 10.30 13.69 5.71
CA GLY A 28 9.90 13.40 7.09
C GLY A 28 8.70 12.45 7.22
N TYR A 29 8.23 11.83 6.14
CA TYR A 29 7.21 10.78 6.22
C TYR A 29 7.78 9.51 6.84
N THR A 30 6.93 8.74 7.51
CA THR A 30 7.29 7.49 8.19
C THR A 30 7.00 6.25 7.34
N ASN A 31 6.07 6.36 6.38
CA ASN A 31 5.67 5.28 5.50
C ASN A 31 5.06 5.83 4.19
N ALA A 32 5.03 4.98 3.17
CA ALA A 32 4.38 5.28 1.91
C ALA A 32 3.75 4.06 1.23
N THR A 33 2.57 4.25 0.63
CA THR A 33 1.83 3.18 -0.06
C THR A 33 1.87 3.30 -1.57
N THR A 34 1.99 2.17 -2.26
CA THR A 34 2.00 2.04 -3.73
C THR A 34 0.66 1.50 -4.25
N THR A 35 0.56 1.26 -5.57
CA THR A 35 -0.59 0.54 -6.16
C THR A 35 -0.36 -0.96 -6.30
N GLN A 36 0.83 -1.46 -5.94
CA GLN A 36 1.12 -2.89 -5.98
C GLN A 36 0.14 -3.66 -5.10
N ARG A 37 -0.41 -4.74 -5.62
CA ARG A 37 -1.44 -5.51 -4.92
C ARG A 37 -0.82 -6.49 -3.94
N GLY A 38 -1.21 -6.42 -2.68
CA GLY A 38 -0.80 -7.40 -1.68
C GLY A 38 -1.10 -6.97 -0.26
N LEU A 39 -0.88 -7.91 0.66
CA LEU A 39 -0.84 -7.63 2.10
C LEU A 39 0.56 -7.16 2.49
N VAL A 40 0.63 -6.17 3.37
CA VAL A 40 1.88 -5.71 3.99
C VAL A 40 2.45 -6.83 4.88
N ARG A 41 3.77 -7.00 4.83
CA ARG A 41 4.55 -7.88 5.71
C ARG A 41 5.53 -7.02 6.53
N PRO A 42 5.92 -7.45 7.75
CA PRO A 42 6.90 -6.72 8.56
C PRO A 42 8.28 -6.55 7.90
N THR A 43 8.59 -7.38 6.90
CA THR A 43 9.85 -7.33 6.14
C THR A 43 9.80 -6.36 4.95
N ASP A 44 8.65 -5.73 4.69
CA ASP A 44 8.49 -4.81 3.56
C ASP A 44 9.20 -3.48 3.85
N ASP A 45 9.68 -2.83 2.78
CA ASP A 45 10.12 -1.44 2.85
C ASP A 45 8.92 -0.56 3.26
N PRO A 46 9.01 0.18 4.39
CA PRO A 46 7.96 1.09 4.84
C PRO A 46 7.57 2.15 3.80
N TYR A 47 8.44 2.44 2.83
CA TYR A 47 8.21 3.42 1.76
C TYR A 47 7.73 2.76 0.45
N GLY A 48 7.43 1.47 0.47
CA GLY A 48 7.00 0.69 -0.69
C GLY A 48 5.83 -0.23 -0.39
N LEU A 49 4.94 0.17 0.52
CA LEU A 49 3.90 -0.72 1.03
C LEU A 49 2.88 -1.09 -0.04
N PRO A 50 2.58 -2.38 -0.26
CA PRO A 50 1.50 -2.80 -1.15
C PRO A 50 0.14 -2.48 -0.54
N ARG A 51 -0.91 -2.48 -1.36
CA ARG A 51 -2.29 -2.22 -0.93
C ARG A 51 -3.28 -3.27 -1.45
N VAL A 52 -4.40 -3.40 -0.75
CA VAL A 52 -5.54 -4.19 -1.21
C VAL A 52 -6.46 -3.31 -2.04
N THR A 53 -6.53 -3.56 -3.35
CA THR A 53 -7.43 -2.79 -4.23
C THR A 53 -8.89 -3.11 -3.93
N VAL A 54 -9.68 -2.07 -3.70
CA VAL A 54 -11.15 -2.08 -3.69
C VAL A 54 -11.63 -1.42 -4.97
N SER A 55 -12.30 -2.18 -5.82
CA SER A 55 -12.86 -1.72 -7.10
C SER A 55 -14.38 -1.73 -7.08
N ARG A 56 -15.02 -1.17 -8.13
CA ARG A 56 -16.48 -1.23 -8.30
C ARG A 56 -17.07 -2.65 -8.24
N SER A 57 -16.32 -3.67 -8.64
CA SER A 57 -16.74 -5.08 -8.58
C SER A 57 -16.53 -5.73 -7.21
N THR A 58 -16.07 -4.97 -6.21
CA THR A 58 -15.86 -5.43 -4.83
C THR A 58 -17.14 -5.30 -4.02
N HIS A 59 -18.08 -6.21 -4.26
CA HIS A 59 -19.29 -6.37 -3.43
C HIS A 59 -18.94 -6.94 -2.05
N LEU A 60 -19.88 -6.91 -1.11
CA LEU A 60 -19.67 -7.33 0.29
C LEU A 60 -19.01 -8.71 0.42
N LEU A 61 -19.47 -9.72 -0.31
CA LEU A 61 -18.85 -11.05 -0.29
C LEU A 61 -17.38 -11.01 -0.73
N ARG A 62 -17.05 -10.27 -1.80
CA ARG A 62 -15.68 -10.12 -2.30
C ARG A 62 -14.82 -9.30 -1.34
N PHE A 63 -15.40 -8.28 -0.70
CA PHE A 63 -14.74 -7.51 0.36
C PHE A 63 -14.36 -8.41 1.53
N LEU A 64 -15.31 -9.20 2.04
CA LEU A 64 -15.06 -10.17 3.11
C LEU A 64 -14.00 -11.21 2.70
N GLN A 65 -14.03 -11.70 1.47
CA GLN A 65 -12.98 -12.58 0.95
C GLN A 65 -11.60 -11.91 0.98
N LYS A 66 -11.49 -10.63 0.59
CA LYS A 66 -10.24 -9.87 0.61
C LYS A 66 -9.70 -9.65 2.02
N CYS A 67 -10.57 -9.45 3.02
CA CYS A 67 -10.18 -9.16 4.40
C CYS A 67 -9.95 -10.41 5.25
N LEU A 68 -10.77 -11.45 5.06
CA LEU A 68 -10.86 -12.59 5.99
C LEU A 68 -10.19 -13.86 5.45
N THR A 69 -9.65 -13.84 4.23
CA THR A 69 -9.00 -15.01 3.62
C THR A 69 -7.60 -14.68 3.11
N ARG A 70 -6.81 -15.72 2.82
CA ARG A 70 -5.47 -15.60 2.23
C ARG A 70 -5.47 -15.21 0.74
N LEU A 71 -6.58 -14.68 0.21
CA LEU A 71 -6.69 -14.29 -1.20
C LEU A 71 -5.63 -13.26 -1.59
N GLU A 72 -5.46 -12.21 -0.79
CA GLU A 72 -4.53 -11.12 -1.09
C GLU A 72 -3.06 -11.53 -0.86
N GLU A 73 -2.81 -12.48 0.04
CA GLU A 73 -1.49 -13.12 0.20
C GLU A 73 -1.09 -13.90 -1.06
N ARG A 74 -1.97 -14.79 -1.55
CA ARG A 74 -1.74 -15.53 -2.80
C ARG A 74 -1.58 -14.62 -4.01
N LYS A 75 -2.28 -13.48 -4.03
CA LYS A 75 -2.17 -12.49 -5.11
C LYS A 75 -0.83 -11.76 -5.09
N ARG A 76 -0.25 -11.54 -3.92
CA ARG A 76 1.09 -10.98 -3.77
C ARG A 76 2.17 -11.93 -4.30
N GLU A 77 2.04 -13.22 -3.99
CA GLU A 77 2.97 -14.26 -4.47
C GLU A 77 2.99 -14.40 -6.00
N GLN A 78 1.86 -14.14 -6.66
CA GLN A 78 1.76 -14.16 -8.13
C GLN A 78 2.36 -12.92 -8.81
N ALA A 79 2.62 -11.85 -8.04
CA ALA A 79 3.12 -10.58 -8.54
C ALA A 79 4.62 -10.37 -8.24
N SER A 80 5.24 -11.28 -7.49
CA SER A 80 6.68 -11.32 -7.18
C SER A 80 7.42 -12.20 -8.19
#